data_AF-A0A2P5E698-F1
#
_entry.id   AF-A0A2P5E698-F1
#
_cell.length_a   1.000
_cell.length_b   1.000
_cell.length_c   1.000
_cell.angle_alpha   90.00
_cell.angle_beta   90.00
_cell.angle_gamma   90.00
#
_symmetry.space_group_name_H-M   'P 1'
#
loop_
_entity.id
_entity.type
_entity.pdbx_description
1 polymer ?
#
loop_
_entity_poly.entity_id
_entity_poly.type
_entity_poly.pdbx_seq_one_letter_code
_entity_poly.pdbx_strand_id
1 'polypeptide(L)'
;MARQRKNLLSYVKDDDGQWLEGREAISDALTRKFRMLFISQNSECPPDLDGLHLLQVDLGSWETLLTKPIREEIFDVLSSMNPLRAPGLDGIPGLFFKMYWPIVGNDVVLMV
;
A
#
# COMPACT_ATOMS: atom_id res chain seq x y z
N MET A 1 3.52 23.86 14.24
CA MET A 1 4.24 24.56 13.15
C MET A 1 5.47 23.83 12.60
N ALA A 2 6.22 23.05 13.40
CA ALA A 2 7.43 22.35 12.91
C ALA A 2 7.16 21.34 11.76
N ARG A 3 6.03 20.62 11.81
CA ARG A 3 5.66 19.62 10.77
C ARG A 3 5.30 20.26 9.42
N GLN A 4 4.60 21.39 9.41
CA GLN A 4 4.25 22.11 8.18
C GLN A 4 5.49 22.64 7.45
N ARG A 5 6.48 23.15 8.18
CA ARG A 5 7.75 23.61 7.58
C ARG A 5 8.56 22.45 6.97
N LYS A 6 8.55 21.27 7.60
CA LYS A 6 9.24 20.07 7.09
C LYS A 6 8.61 19.49 5.82
N ASN A 7 7.30 19.67 5.66
CA ASN A 7 6.55 19.15 4.51
C ASN A 7 6.38 20.20 3.39
N LEU A 8 7.00 21.37 3.53
CA LEU A 8 6.96 22.39 2.49
C LEU A 8 7.84 21.95 1.32
N LEU A 9 7.22 21.76 0.16
CA LEU A 9 7.92 21.45 -1.07
C LEU A 9 8.37 22.78 -1.71
N SER A 10 9.62 23.18 -1.45
CA SER A 10 10.16 24.45 -1.97
C SER A 10 10.61 24.37 -3.42
N TYR A 11 11.09 23.20 -3.84
CA TYR A 11 11.62 22.96 -5.18
C TYR A 11 11.24 21.57 -5.66
N VAL A 12 10.96 21.45 -6.97
CA VAL A 12 10.73 20.17 -7.66
C VAL A 12 11.53 20.17 -8.95
N LYS A 13 12.14 19.04 -9.30
CA LYS A 13 12.76 18.85 -10.60
C LYS A 13 11.73 18.23 -11.56
N ASP A 14 11.52 18.84 -12.72
CA ASP A 14 10.61 18.31 -13.73
C ASP A 14 11.26 17.22 -14.60
N ASP A 15 10.48 16.70 -15.54
CA ASP A 15 10.88 15.62 -16.46
C ASP A 15 11.97 16.07 -17.45
N ASP A 16 12.06 17.37 -17.73
CA ASP A 16 13.09 17.98 -18.59
C ASP A 16 14.37 18.31 -17.78
N GLY A 17 14.35 18.00 -16.48
CA GLY A 17 15.46 18.18 -15.56
C GLY A 17 15.63 19.61 -15.05
N GLN A 18 14.64 20.49 -15.24
CA GLN A 18 14.63 21.85 -14.74
C GLN A 18 14.11 21.91 -13.30
N TRP A 19 14.71 22.79 -12.49
CA TRP A 19 14.23 23.05 -11.13
C TRP A 19 13.13 24.11 -11.15
N LEU A 20 11.95 23.73 -10.67
CA LEU A 20 10.80 24.59 -10.49
C LEU A 20 10.73 25.07 -9.04
N GLU A 21 10.52 26.36 -8.86
CA GLU A 21 10.31 27.03 -7.58
C GLU A 21 8.94 27.72 -7.57
N GLY A 22 8.33 27.78 -6.39
CA GLY A 22 7.07 28.49 -6.19
C GLY A 22 5.85 27.58 -6.25
N ARG A 23 4.83 27.96 -5.49
CA ARG A 23 3.65 27.13 -5.22
C ARG A 23 2.88 26.77 -6.49
N GLU A 24 2.74 27.71 -7.42
CA GLU A 24 1.96 27.55 -8.64
C GLU A 24 2.66 26.60 -9.63
N ALA A 25 3.92 26.87 -9.97
CA ALA A 25 4.72 26.03 -10.85
C ALA A 25 4.84 24.58 -10.35
N ILE A 26 5.04 24.40 -9.04
CA ILE A 26 5.08 23.07 -8.40
C ILE A 26 3.70 22.39 -8.47
N SER A 27 2.62 23.12 -8.20
CA SER A 27 1.25 22.60 -8.25
C SER A 27 0.90 22.12 -9.65
N ASP A 28 1.23 22.89 -10.68
CA ASP A 28 0.95 22.57 -12.07
C ASP A 28 1.77 21.38 -12.54
N ALA A 29 3.06 21.34 -12.18
CA ALA A 29 3.94 20.22 -12.49
C ALA A 29 3.43 18.90 -11.89
N LEU A 30 3.06 18.91 -10.60
CA LEU A 30 2.51 17.73 -9.92
C LEU A 30 1.17 17.31 -10.53
N THR A 31 0.26 18.26 -10.79
CA THR A 31 -1.05 17.98 -11.38
C THR A 31 -0.90 17.35 -12.76
N ARG A 32 -0.05 17.92 -13.61
CA ARG A 32 0.27 17.38 -14.93
C ARG A 32 0.84 15.96 -14.83
N LYS A 33 1.82 15.76 -13.94
CA LYS A 33 2.47 14.45 -13.76
C LYS A 33 1.48 13.38 -13.32
N PHE A 34 0.68 13.64 -12.29
CA PHE A 34 -0.30 12.67 -11.81
C PHE A 34 -1.42 12.43 -12.82
N ARG A 35 -1.86 13.44 -13.58
CA ARG A 35 -2.78 13.21 -14.71
C ARG A 35 -2.18 12.23 -15.70
N MET A 36 -0.93 12.41 -16.13
CA MET A 36 -0.28 11.48 -17.07
C MET A 36 -0.12 10.07 -16.51
N LEU A 37 0.22 9.93 -15.22
CA LEU A 37 0.34 8.63 -14.56
C LEU A 37 -0.99 7.87 -14.46
N PHE A 38 -2.11 8.59 -14.31
CA PHE A 38 -3.43 8.00 -14.13
C PHE A 38 -4.30 8.02 -15.40
N ILE A 39 -3.75 8.44 -16.54
CA ILE A 39 -4.40 8.22 -17.84
C ILE A 39 -4.24 6.73 -18.18
N SER A 40 -5.35 6.08 -18.50
CA SER A 40 -5.32 4.70 -19.01
C SER A 40 -4.46 4.65 -20.26
N GLN A 41 -3.33 3.95 -20.19
CA GLN A 41 -2.64 3.55 -21.40
C GLN A 41 -3.50 2.46 -22.03
N ASN A 42 -3.83 2.61 -23.32
CA ASN A 42 -4.40 1.52 -24.10
C ASN A 42 -3.31 0.46 -24.30
N SER A 43 -3.01 -0.28 -23.23
CA SER A 43 -2.26 -1.51 -23.33
C SER A 43 -3.17 -2.49 -24.03
N GLU A 44 -2.91 -2.72 -25.31
CA GLU A 44 -3.52 -3.84 -26.03
C GLU A 44 -3.11 -5.11 -25.30
N CYS A 45 -4.09 -5.80 -24.69
CA CYS A 45 -3.88 -7.15 -24.25
C CYS A 45 -3.56 -7.95 -25.52
N PRO A 46 -2.45 -8.69 -25.58
CA PRO A 46 -2.19 -9.58 -26.69
C PRO A 46 -3.44 -10.44 -26.95
N PRO A 47 -3.88 -10.59 -28.22
CA PRO A 47 -5.04 -11.40 -28.55
C PRO A 47 -4.85 -12.88 -28.19
N ASP A 48 -3.60 -13.26 -27.99
CA ASP A 48 -3.16 -14.59 -27.63
C ASP A 48 -2.17 -14.50 -26.47
N LEU A 49 -2.36 -15.37 -25.47
CA LEU A 49 -1.47 -15.50 -24.32
C LEU A 49 -0.35 -16.52 -24.58
N ASP A 50 -0.22 -17.03 -25.82
CA ASP A 50 0.85 -17.92 -26.24
C ASP A 50 2.24 -17.33 -25.89
N GLY A 51 2.94 -18.01 -25.00
CA GLY A 51 4.24 -17.58 -24.44
C GLY A 51 4.18 -17.04 -23.00
N LEU A 52 2.98 -16.77 -22.46
CA LEU A 52 2.82 -16.63 -21.01
C LEU A 52 2.94 -18.03 -20.38
N HIS A 53 4.11 -18.29 -19.79
CA HIS A 53 4.27 -19.34 -18.81
C HIS A 53 3.49 -18.96 -17.55
N LEU A 54 2.18 -19.13 -17.60
CA LEU A 54 1.35 -19.10 -16.41
C LEU A 54 1.85 -20.23 -15.52
N LEU A 55 2.40 -19.86 -14.36
CA LEU A 55 2.76 -20.82 -13.34
C LEU A 55 1.50 -21.64 -13.06
N GLN A 56 1.54 -22.94 -13.37
CA GLN A 56 0.54 -23.86 -12.86
C GLN A 56 0.71 -23.87 -11.35
N VAL A 57 -0.16 -23.12 -10.67
CA VAL A 57 -0.23 -23.14 -9.22
C VAL A 57 -0.71 -24.53 -8.83
N ASP A 58 0.14 -25.28 -8.13
CA ASP A 58 -0.18 -26.61 -7.64
C ASP A 58 -1.48 -26.55 -6.82
N LEU A 59 -2.48 -27.33 -7.22
CA LEU A 59 -3.78 -27.40 -6.56
C LEU A 59 -3.63 -27.79 -5.08
N GLY A 60 -2.60 -28.58 -4.73
CA GLY A 60 -2.28 -28.93 -3.34
C GLY A 60 -1.85 -27.73 -2.48
N SER A 61 -1.29 -26.68 -3.08
CA SER A 61 -0.89 -25.47 -2.35
C SER A 61 -2.08 -24.58 -1.94
N TRP A 62 -3.24 -24.73 -2.60
CA TRP A 62 -4.41 -23.91 -2.30
C TRP A 62 -5.07 -24.24 -0.98
N GLU A 63 -4.99 -25.50 -0.52
CA GLU A 63 -5.62 -25.91 0.73
C GLU A 63 -5.11 -25.05 1.90
N THR A 64 -3.80 -24.75 1.91
CA THR A 64 -3.19 -23.88 2.94
C THR A 64 -3.61 -22.42 2.83
N LEU A 65 -3.91 -21.92 1.63
CA LEU A 65 -4.41 -20.55 1.42
C LEU A 65 -5.90 -20.41 1.76
N LEU A 66 -6.64 -21.51 1.72
CA LEU A 66 -8.07 -21.57 2.02
C LEU A 66 -8.35 -21.88 3.50
N THR A 67 -7.34 -22.34 4.25
CA THR A 67 -7.46 -22.53 5.69
C THR A 67 -7.46 -21.20 6.43
N LYS A 68 -8.18 -21.16 7.56
CA LYS A 68 -8.12 -20.03 8.48
C LYS A 68 -6.69 -19.85 9.00
N PRO A 69 -6.17 -18.62 9.07
CA PRO A 69 -4.83 -18.38 9.58
C PRO A 69 -4.77 -18.72 11.07
N ILE A 70 -3.63 -19.22 11.51
CA ILE A 70 -3.40 -19.50 12.93
C ILE A 70 -3.03 -18.21 13.69
N ARG A 71 -3.17 -18.25 15.01
CA ARG A 71 -2.92 -17.10 15.90
C ARG A 71 -1.53 -16.50 15.71
N GLU A 72 -0.53 -17.35 15.53
CA GLU A 72 0.87 -16.96 15.34
C GLU A 72 1.06 -16.23 14.02
N GLU A 73 0.49 -16.73 12.92
CA GLU A 73 0.54 -16.08 11.61
C GLU A 73 -0.08 -14.67 11.65
N ILE A 74 -1.23 -14.53 12.31
CA ILE A 74 -1.90 -13.24 12.48
C ILE A 74 -1.00 -12.28 13.27
N PHE A 75 -0.38 -12.76 14.36
CA PHE A 75 0.49 -11.93 15.18
C PHE A 75 1.78 -11.52 14.46
N ASP A 76 2.37 -12.40 13.66
CA ASP A 76 3.58 -12.12 12.88
C ASP A 76 3.30 -11.05 11.82
N VAL A 77 2.17 -11.17 11.12
CA VAL A 77 1.71 -10.17 10.16
C VAL A 77 1.47 -8.84 10.85
N LEU A 78 0.73 -8.83 11.96
CA LEU A 78 0.52 -7.62 12.76
C LEU A 78 1.87 -7.00 13.14
N SER A 79 2.79 -7.79 13.69
CA SER A 79 4.12 -7.37 14.14
C SER A 79 4.98 -6.77 13.02
N SER A 80 4.84 -7.25 11.79
CA SER A 80 5.53 -6.69 10.61
C SER A 80 4.98 -5.34 10.13
N MET A 81 3.73 -5.00 10.47
CA MET A 81 3.10 -3.74 10.02
C MET A 81 3.72 -2.51 10.71
N ASN A 82 3.77 -1.38 10.02
CA ASN A 82 4.14 -0.13 10.68
C ASN A 82 3.03 0.29 11.68
N PRO A 83 3.34 0.39 12.98
CA PRO A 83 2.35 0.59 14.04
C PRO A 83 1.61 1.95 13.95
N LEU A 84 2.21 2.94 13.28
CA LEU A 84 1.68 4.30 13.16
C LEU A 84 1.09 4.58 11.78
N ARG A 85 0.77 3.55 10.99
CA ARG A 85 -0.03 3.75 9.78
C ARG A 85 -1.41 4.33 10.14
N ALA A 86 -1.97 5.04 9.16
CA ALA A 86 -3.32 5.58 9.29
C ALA A 86 -4.29 4.44 9.68
N PRO A 87 -5.20 4.67 10.63
CA PRO A 87 -6.16 3.67 11.04
C PRO A 87 -7.12 3.32 9.90
N GLY A 88 -7.78 2.17 10.02
CA GLY A 88 -8.86 1.78 9.13
C GLY A 88 -10.11 2.64 9.36
N LEU A 89 -11.23 2.23 8.73
CA LEU A 89 -12.54 2.83 8.97
C LEU A 89 -12.99 2.72 10.44
N ASP A 90 -12.42 1.77 11.18
CA ASP A 90 -12.62 1.56 12.62
C ASP A 90 -11.96 2.65 13.49
N GLY A 91 -11.03 3.44 12.94
CA GLY A 91 -10.28 4.45 13.69
C GLY A 91 -9.21 3.87 14.62
N ILE A 92 -8.95 2.56 14.57
CA ILE A 92 -8.02 1.88 15.48
C ILE A 92 -6.66 1.69 14.77
N PRO A 93 -5.55 2.22 15.32
CA PRO A 93 -4.24 2.03 14.72
C PRO A 93 -3.72 0.60 14.96
N GLY A 94 -2.91 0.07 14.04
CA GLY A 94 -2.29 -1.26 14.17
C GLY A 94 -1.47 -1.44 15.46
N LEU A 95 -0.94 -0.34 16.03
CA LEU A 95 -0.29 -0.35 17.35
C LEU A 95 -1.17 -0.91 18.47
N PHE A 96 -2.48 -0.65 18.44
CA PHE A 96 -3.41 -1.16 19.46
C PHE A 96 -3.39 -2.69 19.49
N PHE A 97 -3.56 -3.33 18.35
CA PHE A 97 -3.57 -4.79 18.25
C PHE A 97 -2.25 -5.42 18.64
N LYS A 98 -1.11 -4.76 18.35
CA LYS A 98 0.21 -5.21 18.83
C LYS A 98 0.34 -5.16 20.35
N MET A 99 0.01 -4.01 20.94
CA MET A 99 0.19 -3.76 22.37
C MET A 99 -0.75 -4.60 23.23
N TYR A 100 -1.99 -4.77 22.77
CA TYR A 100 -3.04 -5.47 23.51
C TYR A 100 -3.31 -6.88 22.98
N TRP A 101 -2.42 -7.45 22.15
CA TRP A 101 -2.55 -8.83 21.64
C TRP A 101 -2.82 -9.88 22.73
N PRO A 102 -2.19 -9.82 23.93
CA PRO A 102 -2.51 -10.76 25.01
C PRO A 102 -3.97 -10.71 25.48
N ILE A 103 -4.66 -9.59 25.25
CA ILE A 103 -6.04 -9.36 25.67
C ILE A 103 -7.00 -9.65 24.51
N VAL A 104 -6.80 -9.00 23.35
CA VAL A 104 -7.76 -9.04 22.22
C VAL A 104 -7.46 -10.15 21.21
N GLY A 105 -6.30 -10.81 21.30
CA GLY A 105 -5.84 -11.73 20.27
C GLY A 105 -6.78 -12.92 20.03
N ASN A 106 -7.41 -13.43 21.09
CA ASN A 106 -8.37 -14.54 20.94
C ASN A 106 -9.64 -14.10 20.20
N ASP A 107 -10.15 -12.90 20.48
CA ASP A 107 -11.31 -12.36 19.78
C ASP A 107 -10.99 -12.10 18.30
N VAL A 108 -9.80 -11.59 18.01
CA VAL A 108 -9.33 -11.38 16.62
C VAL A 108 -9.23 -12.70 15.87
N VAL A 109 -8.67 -13.76 16.46
CA VAL A 109 -8.57 -15.09 15.83
C VAL A 109 -9.96 -15.67 15.53
N LEU A 110 -10.97 -15.39 16.36
CA LEU A 110 -12.33 -15.87 16.14
C LEU A 110 -13.07 -15.09 15.03
N MET A 111 -12.68 -13.84 14.77
CA MET A 111 -13.29 -12.99 13.74
C MET A 111 -12.78 -13.27 12.32
N VAL A 112 -11.60 -13.87 12.20
CA VAL A 112 -10.96 -14.24 10.93
C VAL A 112 -11.30 -15.69 10.55
#